data_AF-A0A511CXE0-F1
#
_entry.id   AF-A0A511CXE0-F1
#
_cell.length_a   1.000
_cell.length_b   1.000
_cell.length_c   1.000
_cell.angle_alpha   90.00
_cell.angle_beta   90.00
_cell.angle_gamma   90.00
#
_symmetry.space_group_name_H-M   'P 1'
#
loop_
_entity.id
_entity.type
_entity.pdbx_description
1 polymer ?
#
loop_
_entity_poly.entity_id
_entity_poly.type
_entity_poly.pdbx_seq_one_letter_code
_entity_poly.pdbx_strand_id
1 'polypeptide(L)'
;MAENRFPSPFEVPTPPGAEGWERMYNWYHLFGEERREQDENRFWFQDRLHHPEVIHPYDEIQCECWWQALGAFNTRIFAMPPAFGNDQRIVNGRLYVSPISAPPEQVAARAEEFARRAGHYYENWDEIYTKWKQKVVAAHQRIRALRFDPLPDLEPEETVFSHLGHSAGYRLIRDFDILVQTMYETYQYHFEMLNVGYAAYLTFFGFCKKAFPDISDQSIARMIGGLHVDLYRPDDELKRLAKEAVRLGIDAEVLTSQDAQTLFAQLAGSQAGREWVADWEATSDPWFLVNTDPGHPGGYHVYDTWLDDPNIPLTSVRDYVARLKAGQVIDRPTERLLAERERITKEYRDLLVPEDRLSFDEVVELARTVFVYIEEHALYIEHWMWATFWAKSKELSRTLVAHGIFDDPEDMFFLRRYEVSETLYDLVAAWSVGGVARSRDYWRPVIAERRRIFQALQEWEPVPALGPTPEAVTEPLTVMLWGITTETVNEWLDDSDDTRSGRVFRGVAGSPGVVEGPVRIIRQLSQLDSIQQGDIMVCPATSPSWAPVFSKIAATVSDVGGIMSHTAIVCREYGLPAVVGTGHAVAKLKGGQRVRVDGDTGVVTVLD
;
A
#
# COMPACT_ATOMS: atom_id res chain seq x y z
N MET A 1 -39.78 -5.13 -10.34
CA MET A 1 -38.72 -4.14 -10.09
C MET A 1 -37.45 -4.97 -9.98
N ALA A 2 -36.44 -4.73 -10.81
CA ALA A 2 -35.16 -5.41 -10.65
C ALA A 2 -34.67 -5.15 -9.22
N GLU A 3 -34.27 -6.18 -8.48
CA GLU A 3 -33.69 -6.00 -7.16
C GLU A 3 -32.44 -5.12 -7.32
N ASN A 4 -32.36 -4.03 -6.54
CA ASN A 4 -31.21 -3.12 -6.53
C ASN A 4 -30.05 -3.83 -5.80
N ARG A 5 -29.38 -4.77 -6.47
CA ARG A 5 -28.36 -5.65 -5.91
C ARG A 5 -27.26 -5.96 -6.91
N PHE A 6 -26.07 -6.28 -6.41
CA PHE A 6 -24.99 -6.85 -7.19
C PHE A 6 -25.18 -8.38 -7.37
N PRO A 7 -24.42 -9.02 -8.28
CA PRO A 7 -24.44 -10.48 -8.42
C PRO A 7 -24.19 -11.20 -7.10
N SER A 8 -24.80 -12.37 -6.90
CA SER A 8 -24.41 -13.23 -5.78
C SER A 8 -22.95 -13.66 -5.95
N PRO A 9 -22.15 -13.73 -4.86
CA PRO A 9 -20.79 -14.27 -4.94
C PRO A 9 -20.75 -15.71 -5.49
N PHE A 10 -21.84 -16.46 -5.37
CA PHE A 10 -21.97 -17.83 -5.86
C PHE A 10 -22.44 -17.93 -7.32
N GLU A 11 -22.82 -16.82 -7.93
CA GLU A 11 -23.26 -16.73 -9.32
C GLU A 11 -22.19 -16.11 -10.24
N VAL A 12 -21.06 -15.69 -9.68
CA VAL A 12 -19.91 -15.18 -10.44
C VAL A 12 -19.33 -16.34 -11.26
N PRO A 13 -19.34 -16.26 -12.61
CA PRO A 13 -18.85 -17.35 -13.42
C PRO A 13 -17.33 -17.50 -13.28
N THR A 14 -16.85 -18.74 -13.26
CA THR A 14 -15.43 -19.02 -13.39
C THR A 14 -14.97 -18.67 -14.81
N PRO A 15 -13.88 -17.89 -14.98
CA PRO A 15 -13.33 -17.58 -16.30
C PRO A 15 -12.92 -18.86 -17.04
N PRO A 16 -13.11 -18.93 -18.37
CA PRO A 16 -12.66 -20.07 -19.16
C PRO A 16 -11.17 -20.35 -18.93
N GLY A 17 -10.81 -21.58 -18.60
CA GLY A 17 -9.44 -21.95 -18.29
C GLY A 17 -9.01 -21.72 -16.84
N ALA A 18 -9.86 -21.14 -15.99
CA ALA A 18 -9.60 -20.99 -14.56
C ALA A 18 -10.29 -22.07 -13.70
N GLU A 19 -10.73 -23.19 -14.28
CA GLU A 19 -11.46 -24.23 -13.56
C GLU A 19 -10.64 -24.81 -12.39
N GLY A 20 -11.19 -24.76 -11.18
CA GLY A 20 -10.50 -25.23 -9.97
C GLY A 20 -9.52 -24.23 -9.36
N TRP A 21 -9.62 -22.94 -9.72
CA TRP A 21 -8.87 -21.83 -9.10
C TRP A 21 -8.95 -21.81 -7.58
N GLU A 22 -10.02 -22.35 -6.99
CA GLU A 22 -10.21 -22.46 -5.55
C GLU A 22 -9.04 -23.17 -4.87
N ARG A 23 -8.40 -24.13 -5.56
CA ARG A 23 -7.24 -24.88 -5.04
C ARG A 23 -5.96 -24.04 -4.92
N MET A 24 -5.95 -22.82 -5.45
CA MET A 24 -4.83 -21.88 -5.31
C MET A 24 -4.79 -21.23 -3.93
N TYR A 25 -5.92 -21.13 -3.25
CA TYR A 25 -6.07 -20.32 -2.04
C TYR A 25 -6.43 -21.17 -0.81
N ASN A 26 -6.42 -20.56 0.35
CA ASN A 26 -6.84 -21.21 1.59
C ASN A 26 -8.37 -21.27 1.67
N TRP A 27 -8.89 -22.42 2.10
CA TRP A 27 -10.34 -22.69 2.13
C TRP A 27 -11.13 -21.68 2.99
N TYR A 28 -10.51 -21.08 4.01
CA TYR A 28 -11.13 -20.08 4.87
C TYR A 28 -11.27 -18.70 4.21
N HIS A 29 -10.59 -18.46 3.09
CA HIS A 29 -10.77 -17.26 2.26
C HIS A 29 -11.73 -17.46 1.09
N LEU A 30 -12.22 -18.67 0.81
CA LEU A 30 -13.12 -18.89 -0.33
C LEU A 30 -14.59 -18.61 0.03
N PHE A 31 -15.44 -18.27 -0.93
CA PHE A 31 -16.88 -18.47 -0.70
C PHE A 31 -17.18 -19.97 -0.58
N GLY A 32 -18.12 -20.35 0.29
CA GLY A 32 -18.41 -21.75 0.61
C GLY A 32 -19.89 -22.00 0.87
N GLU A 33 -20.42 -23.14 0.43
CA GLU A 33 -21.83 -23.51 0.57
C GLU A 33 -22.28 -23.52 2.05
N GLU A 34 -21.39 -23.89 2.96
CA GLU A 34 -21.63 -23.93 4.41
C GLU A 34 -21.93 -22.56 5.03
N ARG A 35 -21.59 -21.48 4.32
CA ARG A 35 -21.80 -20.08 4.72
C ARG A 35 -22.57 -19.28 3.66
N ARG A 36 -23.22 -19.96 2.70
CA ARG A 36 -23.96 -19.31 1.61
C ARG A 36 -24.97 -18.28 2.11
N GLU A 37 -25.82 -18.66 3.07
CA GLU A 37 -26.83 -17.76 3.63
C GLU A 37 -26.19 -16.49 4.23
N GLN A 38 -25.04 -16.63 4.90
CA GLN A 38 -24.34 -15.50 5.50
C GLN A 38 -23.69 -14.61 4.44
N ASP A 39 -23.01 -15.20 3.46
CA ASP A 39 -22.23 -14.47 2.46
C ASP A 39 -23.15 -13.83 1.38
N GLU A 40 -24.27 -14.45 1.02
CA GLU A 40 -25.26 -13.88 0.08
C GLU A 40 -26.01 -12.68 0.66
N ASN A 41 -26.13 -12.58 1.98
CA ASN A 41 -26.79 -11.48 2.66
C ASN A 41 -25.83 -10.35 3.07
N ARG A 42 -24.60 -10.35 2.55
CA ARG A 42 -23.57 -9.35 2.85
C ARG A 42 -23.15 -8.58 1.60
N PHE A 43 -22.93 -7.29 1.78
CA PHE A 43 -22.29 -6.44 0.79
C PHE A 43 -20.79 -6.69 0.78
N TRP A 44 -20.24 -7.09 -0.36
CA TRP A 44 -18.81 -7.25 -0.57
C TRP A 44 -18.34 -6.29 -1.64
N PHE A 45 -17.23 -5.60 -1.43
CA PHE A 45 -16.59 -4.76 -2.45
C PHE A 45 -15.21 -5.31 -2.78
N GLN A 46 -14.76 -5.14 -4.03
CA GLN A 46 -13.44 -5.61 -4.42
C GLN A 46 -12.35 -4.67 -3.87
N ASP A 47 -11.33 -5.23 -3.22
CA ASP A 47 -10.25 -4.45 -2.61
C ASP A 47 -9.22 -3.97 -3.65
N ARG A 48 -9.62 -3.00 -4.47
CA ARG A 48 -8.76 -2.37 -5.48
C ARG A 48 -7.61 -1.55 -4.89
N LEU A 49 -7.73 -1.16 -3.62
CA LEU A 49 -6.72 -0.34 -2.96
C LEU A 49 -5.47 -1.17 -2.67
N HIS A 50 -5.66 -2.31 -1.98
CA HIS A 50 -4.55 -3.12 -1.51
C HIS A 50 -4.25 -4.27 -2.47
N HIS A 51 -5.28 -4.87 -3.07
CA HIS A 51 -5.13 -6.03 -3.93
C HIS A 51 -5.88 -5.88 -5.29
N PRO A 52 -5.43 -4.97 -6.18
CA PRO A 52 -6.04 -4.76 -7.50
C PRO A 52 -5.84 -5.93 -8.49
N GLU A 53 -4.83 -6.77 -8.29
CA GLU A 53 -4.41 -7.82 -9.20
C GLU A 53 -4.84 -9.23 -8.74
N VAL A 54 -4.53 -10.25 -9.54
CA VAL A 54 -4.78 -11.64 -9.15
C VAL A 54 -3.73 -12.00 -8.11
N ILE A 55 -4.17 -12.51 -6.97
CA ILE A 55 -3.26 -12.81 -5.86
C ILE A 55 -2.55 -14.14 -6.13
N HIS A 56 -1.22 -14.17 -5.99
CA HIS A 56 -0.49 -15.43 -6.00
C HIS A 56 -0.80 -16.26 -4.74
N PRO A 57 -0.81 -17.60 -4.81
CA PRO A 57 -1.01 -18.46 -3.65
C PRO A 57 -0.13 -18.13 -2.44
N TYR A 58 1.13 -17.74 -2.65
CA TYR A 58 2.03 -17.36 -1.57
C TYR A 58 1.71 -15.98 -1.01
N ASP A 59 1.30 -15.05 -1.87
CA ASP A 59 1.02 -13.65 -1.53
C ASP A 59 -0.23 -13.49 -0.65
N GLU A 60 -1.11 -14.50 -0.65
CA GLU A 60 -2.28 -14.59 0.23
C GLU A 60 -1.95 -14.35 1.72
N ILE A 61 -0.70 -14.58 2.14
CA ILE A 61 -0.23 -14.27 3.51
C ILE A 61 -0.50 -12.81 3.90
N GLN A 62 -0.35 -11.85 2.99
CA GLN A 62 -0.67 -10.44 3.25
C GLN A 62 -2.13 -10.30 3.68
N CYS A 63 -3.03 -10.94 2.94
CA CYS A 63 -4.46 -10.97 3.24
C CYS A 63 -4.75 -11.61 4.60
N GLU A 64 -4.12 -12.74 4.91
CA GLU A 64 -4.29 -13.42 6.20
C GLU A 64 -3.89 -12.53 7.39
N CYS A 65 -2.74 -11.86 7.27
CA CYS A 65 -2.16 -11.11 8.37
C CYS A 65 -2.97 -9.87 8.71
N TRP A 66 -3.41 -9.08 7.72
CA TRP A 66 -4.17 -7.86 7.99
C TRP A 66 -5.58 -8.18 8.51
N TRP A 67 -6.24 -9.21 7.97
CA TRP A 67 -7.57 -9.62 8.41
C TRP A 67 -7.59 -10.01 9.89
N GLN A 68 -6.62 -10.82 10.31
CA GLN A 68 -6.48 -11.20 11.72
C GLN A 68 -6.16 -9.98 12.60
N ALA A 69 -5.18 -9.17 12.22
CA ALA A 69 -4.72 -8.04 13.02
C ALA A 69 -5.81 -6.97 13.18
N LEU A 70 -6.37 -6.48 12.07
CA LEU A 70 -7.42 -5.48 12.08
C LEU A 70 -8.63 -5.94 12.91
N GLY A 71 -9.08 -7.18 12.69
CA GLY A 71 -10.20 -7.76 13.42
C GLY A 71 -9.94 -7.83 14.92
N ALA A 72 -8.75 -8.27 15.34
CA ALA A 72 -8.38 -8.32 16.75
C ALA A 72 -8.30 -6.93 17.40
N PHE A 73 -7.72 -5.95 16.70
CA PHE A 73 -7.60 -4.59 17.20
C PHE A 73 -8.95 -3.91 17.36
N ASN A 74 -9.87 -4.11 16.41
CA ASN A 74 -11.23 -3.57 16.50
C ASN A 74 -12.08 -4.32 17.52
N THR A 75 -12.13 -5.65 17.49
CA THR A 75 -13.03 -6.41 18.37
C THR A 75 -12.55 -6.54 19.81
N ARG A 76 -11.28 -6.93 20.00
CA ARG A 76 -10.76 -7.46 21.28
C ARG A 76 -9.82 -6.50 22.01
N ILE A 77 -9.05 -5.67 21.29
CA ILE A 77 -8.02 -4.81 21.90
C ILE A 77 -8.54 -3.41 22.17
N PHE A 78 -9.10 -2.68 21.21
CA PHE A 78 -9.64 -1.34 21.48
C PHE A 78 -11.15 -1.35 21.71
N ALA A 79 -11.85 -2.42 21.31
CA ALA A 79 -13.30 -2.48 21.35
C ALA A 79 -13.95 -1.31 20.58
N MET A 80 -13.50 -1.07 19.35
CA MET A 80 -14.00 0.00 18.47
C MET A 80 -15.55 0.03 18.48
N PRO A 81 -16.21 1.16 18.78
CA PRO A 81 -17.62 1.13 19.14
C PRO A 81 -18.56 0.65 18.02
N PRO A 82 -18.48 1.18 16.78
CA PRO A 82 -19.39 0.76 15.71
C PRO A 82 -18.91 -0.47 14.94
N ALA A 83 -17.67 -0.93 15.13
CA ALA A 83 -17.01 -1.84 14.20
C ALA A 83 -16.36 -3.05 14.89
N PHE A 84 -16.56 -4.22 14.30
CA PHE A 84 -15.79 -5.43 14.58
C PHE A 84 -14.61 -5.60 13.62
N GLY A 85 -14.55 -4.86 12.51
CA GLY A 85 -13.49 -4.96 11.51
C GLY A 85 -14.08 -5.38 10.18
N ASN A 86 -13.29 -6.11 9.39
CA ASN A 86 -13.68 -6.55 8.06
C ASN A 86 -13.60 -8.08 7.96
N ASP A 87 -14.46 -8.65 7.12
CA ASP A 87 -14.37 -10.01 6.63
C ASP A 87 -13.88 -9.98 5.18
N GLN A 88 -13.25 -11.05 4.70
CA GLN A 88 -12.70 -11.09 3.35
C GLN A 88 -12.89 -12.44 2.68
N ARG A 89 -13.06 -12.42 1.36
CA ARG A 89 -13.18 -13.60 0.51
C ARG A 89 -12.46 -13.41 -0.81
N ILE A 90 -11.98 -14.49 -1.39
CA ILE A 90 -11.41 -14.53 -2.74
C ILE A 90 -12.43 -15.18 -3.66
N VAL A 91 -12.70 -14.53 -4.80
CA VAL A 91 -13.41 -15.13 -5.94
C VAL A 91 -12.63 -14.86 -7.21
N ASN A 92 -12.37 -15.92 -7.99
CA ASN A 92 -11.58 -15.84 -9.22
C ASN A 92 -10.23 -15.12 -9.01
N GLY A 93 -9.57 -15.40 -7.87
CA GLY A 93 -8.28 -14.82 -7.50
C GLY A 93 -8.27 -13.33 -7.14
N ARG A 94 -9.44 -12.70 -6.98
CA ARG A 94 -9.58 -11.30 -6.53
C ARG A 94 -10.12 -11.25 -5.10
N LEU A 95 -9.56 -10.35 -4.28
CA LEU A 95 -9.99 -10.15 -2.90
C LEU A 95 -11.21 -9.23 -2.83
N TYR A 96 -12.23 -9.67 -2.10
CA TYR A 96 -13.41 -8.91 -1.75
C TYR A 96 -13.53 -8.79 -0.24
N VAL A 97 -13.96 -7.62 0.21
CA VAL A 97 -14.00 -7.25 1.62
C VAL A 97 -15.42 -6.81 1.99
N SER A 98 -15.86 -7.18 3.20
CA SER A 98 -17.15 -6.78 3.77
C SER A 98 -16.91 -6.21 5.17
N PRO A 99 -17.37 -4.99 5.47
CA PRO A 99 -17.30 -4.47 6.83
C PRO A 99 -18.24 -5.24 7.74
N ILE A 100 -17.82 -5.43 8.99
CA ILE A 100 -18.56 -6.11 10.04
C ILE A 100 -18.84 -5.10 11.15
N SER A 101 -20.10 -4.68 11.24
CA SER A 101 -20.57 -3.77 12.29
C SER A 101 -20.67 -4.50 13.64
N ALA A 102 -20.43 -3.75 14.72
CA ALA A 102 -20.79 -4.22 16.06
C ALA A 102 -22.31 -4.30 16.20
N PRO A 103 -22.86 -5.29 16.94
CA PRO A 103 -24.28 -5.33 17.23
C PRO A 103 -24.74 -4.04 17.94
N PRO A 104 -25.87 -3.42 17.54
CA PRO A 104 -26.31 -2.13 18.07
C PRO A 104 -26.38 -2.08 19.61
N GLU A 105 -26.79 -3.17 20.25
CA GLU A 105 -26.90 -3.30 21.70
C GLU A 105 -25.55 -3.30 22.43
N GLN A 106 -24.44 -3.58 21.72
CA GLN A 106 -23.10 -3.58 22.30
C GLN A 106 -22.39 -2.23 22.15
N VAL A 107 -22.85 -1.35 21.26
CA VAL A 107 -22.14 -0.10 20.89
C VAL A 107 -21.87 0.79 22.12
N ALA A 108 -22.84 0.94 23.02
CA ALA A 108 -22.68 1.78 24.21
C ALA A 108 -21.60 1.24 25.18
N ALA A 109 -21.65 -0.05 25.49
CA ALA A 109 -20.65 -0.69 26.36
C ALA A 109 -19.25 -0.68 25.72
N ARG A 110 -19.18 -0.84 24.40
CA ARG A 110 -17.92 -0.73 23.65
C ARG A 110 -17.37 0.69 23.64
N ALA A 111 -18.22 1.71 23.54
CA ALA A 111 -17.81 3.11 23.63
C ALA A 111 -17.13 3.45 24.96
N GLU A 112 -17.67 2.96 26.07
CA GLU A 112 -17.04 3.13 27.40
C GLU A 112 -15.66 2.48 27.45
N GLU A 113 -15.55 1.24 26.97
CA GLU A 113 -14.29 0.52 26.98
C GLU A 113 -13.25 1.11 26.01
N PHE A 114 -13.68 1.51 24.82
CA PHE A 114 -12.85 2.21 23.84
C PHE A 114 -12.32 3.52 24.41
N ALA A 115 -13.17 4.35 25.03
CA ALA A 115 -12.76 5.62 25.62
C ALA A 115 -11.65 5.41 26.67
N ARG A 116 -11.77 4.40 27.52
CA ARG A 116 -10.75 4.06 28.52
C ARG A 116 -9.43 3.59 27.89
N ARG A 117 -9.50 2.71 26.88
CA ARG A 117 -8.31 2.10 26.26
C ARG A 117 -7.60 3.05 25.28
N ALA A 118 -8.35 3.71 24.41
CA ALA A 118 -7.83 4.72 23.49
C ALA A 118 -7.34 5.96 24.25
N GLY A 119 -8.06 6.39 25.31
CA GLY A 119 -7.63 7.47 26.19
C GLY A 119 -6.23 7.24 26.77
N HIS A 120 -5.93 6.02 27.24
CA HIS A 120 -4.57 5.66 27.68
C HIS A 120 -3.52 5.83 26.57
N TYR A 121 -3.85 5.46 25.32
CA TYR A 121 -2.94 5.67 24.19
C TYR A 121 -2.73 7.15 23.89
N TYR A 122 -3.78 7.96 23.91
CA TYR A 122 -3.68 9.40 23.65
C TYR A 122 -2.88 10.13 24.73
N GLU A 123 -3.04 9.75 26.01
CA GLU A 123 -2.28 10.32 27.13
C GLU A 123 -0.78 9.96 27.11
N ASN A 124 -0.41 8.85 26.47
CA ASN A 124 0.96 8.29 26.49
C ASN A 124 1.54 8.12 25.08
N TRP A 125 1.03 8.86 24.10
CA TRP A 125 1.26 8.62 22.67
C TRP A 125 2.75 8.59 22.31
N ASP A 126 3.52 9.59 22.72
CA ASP A 126 4.95 9.71 22.36
C ASP A 126 5.79 8.57 22.91
N GLU A 127 5.51 8.11 24.13
CA GLU A 127 6.20 6.98 24.74
C GLU A 127 5.86 5.67 24.01
N ILE A 128 4.57 5.45 23.74
CA ILE A 128 4.10 4.27 23.00
C ILE A 128 4.67 4.29 21.59
N TYR A 129 4.68 5.44 20.92
CA TYR A 129 5.22 5.60 19.58
C TYR A 129 6.72 5.29 19.53
N THR A 130 7.48 5.81 20.50
CA THR A 130 8.91 5.53 20.62
C THR A 130 9.17 4.02 20.78
N LYS A 131 8.42 3.34 21.65
CA LYS A 131 8.51 1.88 21.82
C LYS A 131 8.07 1.14 20.56
N TRP A 132 7.07 1.65 19.87
CA TRP A 132 6.59 1.07 18.63
C TRP A 132 7.67 1.11 17.54
N LYS A 133 8.36 2.23 17.40
CA LYS A 133 9.45 2.38 16.43
C LYS A 133 10.61 1.41 16.74
N GLN A 134 10.94 1.24 18.02
CA GLN A 134 11.97 0.29 18.47
C GLN A 134 11.64 -1.16 18.10
N LYS A 135 10.41 -1.62 18.37
CA LYS A 135 10.04 -3.02 18.06
C LYS A 135 9.92 -3.27 16.56
N VAL A 136 9.45 -2.31 15.77
CA VAL A 136 9.38 -2.46 14.30
C VAL A 136 10.77 -2.53 13.69
N VAL A 137 11.68 -1.64 14.10
CA VAL A 137 13.09 -1.69 13.65
C VAL A 137 13.78 -2.98 14.09
N ALA A 138 13.52 -3.47 15.30
CA ALA A 138 14.05 -4.76 15.76
C ALA A 138 13.51 -5.94 14.93
N ALA A 139 12.22 -5.93 14.60
CA ALA A 139 11.61 -6.93 13.73
C ALA A 139 12.23 -6.90 12.32
N HIS A 140 12.51 -5.72 11.79
CA HIS A 140 13.19 -5.51 10.50
C HIS A 140 14.58 -6.13 10.51
N GLN A 141 15.39 -5.77 11.51
CA GLN A 141 16.73 -6.31 11.66
C GLN A 141 16.73 -7.84 11.80
N ARG A 142 15.75 -8.40 12.52
CA ARG A 142 15.59 -9.85 12.67
C ARG A 142 15.37 -10.55 11.33
N ILE A 143 14.46 -10.07 10.47
CA ILE A 143 14.24 -10.72 9.16
C ILE A 143 15.39 -10.48 8.18
N ARG A 144 16.06 -9.33 8.27
CA ARG A 144 17.27 -9.04 7.48
C ARG A 144 18.41 -10.02 7.79
N ALA A 145 18.52 -10.44 9.05
CA ALA A 145 19.55 -11.37 9.51
C ALA A 145 19.30 -12.83 9.12
N LEU A 146 18.08 -13.19 8.68
CA LEU A 146 17.77 -14.54 8.21
C LEU A 146 18.61 -14.89 6.98
N ARG A 147 18.97 -16.16 6.84
CA ARG A 147 19.72 -16.66 5.69
C ARG A 147 19.07 -17.90 5.14
N PHE A 148 18.85 -17.90 3.83
CA PHE A 148 18.37 -19.06 3.10
C PHE A 148 19.48 -19.58 2.21
N ASP A 149 20.61 -19.98 2.80
CA ASP A 149 21.72 -20.58 2.07
C ASP A 149 21.36 -22.03 1.63
N PRO A 150 21.84 -22.51 0.46
CA PRO A 150 21.70 -23.91 0.09
C PRO A 150 22.33 -24.85 1.14
N LEU A 151 21.59 -25.90 1.53
CA LEU A 151 22.08 -26.96 2.40
C LEU A 151 23.41 -27.55 1.88
N PRO A 152 24.48 -27.58 2.70
CA PRO A 152 25.77 -28.10 2.29
C PRO A 152 25.77 -29.64 2.33
N ASP A 153 26.67 -30.30 1.60
CA ASP A 153 26.84 -31.76 1.68
C ASP A 153 27.24 -32.22 3.10
N LEU A 154 28.16 -31.47 3.72
CA LEU A 154 28.55 -31.61 5.12
C LEU A 154 28.52 -30.24 5.80
N GLU A 155 28.17 -30.21 7.09
CA GLU A 155 28.30 -28.99 7.89
C GLU A 155 29.76 -28.50 7.91
N PRO A 156 30.00 -27.17 7.92
CA PRO A 156 31.31 -26.62 8.20
C PRO A 156 31.87 -27.18 9.53
N GLU A 157 33.19 -27.40 9.61
CA GLU A 157 33.84 -27.92 10.83
C GLU A 157 33.53 -27.06 12.07
N GLU A 158 33.37 -25.75 11.88
CA GLU A 158 32.96 -24.78 12.90
C GLU A 158 31.67 -25.23 13.63
N THR A 159 30.70 -25.83 12.93
CA THR A 159 29.45 -26.35 13.52
C THR A 159 29.74 -27.39 14.62
N VAL A 160 30.80 -28.19 14.44
CA VAL A 160 31.24 -29.20 15.42
C VAL A 160 32.14 -28.55 16.48
N PHE A 161 33.15 -27.79 16.07
CA PHE A 161 34.17 -27.24 16.98
C PHE A 161 33.64 -26.14 17.91
N SER A 162 32.62 -25.39 17.49
CA SER A 162 31.92 -24.42 18.33
C SER A 162 30.78 -25.03 19.15
N HIS A 163 30.51 -26.34 18.98
CA HIS A 163 29.41 -27.05 19.64
C HIS A 163 28.03 -26.42 19.38
N LEU A 164 27.77 -25.98 18.14
CA LEU A 164 26.55 -25.25 17.78
C LEU A 164 25.25 -26.03 18.09
N GLY A 165 25.26 -27.34 17.91
CA GLY A 165 24.18 -28.23 18.36
C GLY A 165 22.95 -28.32 17.46
N HIS A 166 22.95 -27.70 16.27
CA HIS A 166 21.88 -27.83 15.28
C HIS A 166 22.37 -27.71 13.83
N SER A 167 21.66 -28.33 12.89
CA SER A 167 22.03 -28.40 11.46
C SER A 167 21.52 -27.20 10.64
N ALA A 168 22.04 -27.08 9.42
CA ALA A 168 21.61 -26.15 8.37
C ALA A 168 20.16 -26.41 7.99
N GLY A 169 19.76 -27.69 7.89
CA GLY A 169 18.37 -28.06 7.64
C GLY A 169 17.41 -27.54 8.71
N TYR A 170 17.77 -27.66 10.00
CA TYR A 170 16.98 -27.06 11.08
C TYR A 170 16.93 -25.53 10.98
N ARG A 171 18.07 -24.87 10.71
CA ARG A 171 18.13 -23.42 10.54
C ARG A 171 17.24 -22.94 9.39
N LEU A 172 17.21 -23.66 8.27
CA LEU A 172 16.40 -23.33 7.10
C LEU A 172 14.89 -23.30 7.44
N ILE A 173 14.39 -24.35 8.11
CA ILE A 173 12.98 -24.41 8.54
C ILE A 173 12.69 -23.34 9.58
N ARG A 174 13.55 -23.20 10.60
CA ARG A 174 13.42 -22.17 11.64
C ARG A 174 13.35 -20.77 11.04
N ASP A 175 14.22 -20.46 10.09
CA ASP A 175 14.32 -19.13 9.50
C ASP A 175 13.09 -18.82 8.63
N PHE A 176 12.53 -19.83 7.94
CA PHE A 176 11.23 -19.68 7.27
C PHE A 176 10.10 -19.42 8.27
N ASP A 177 10.05 -20.17 9.38
CA ASP A 177 9.04 -19.96 10.42
C ASP A 177 9.15 -18.56 11.04
N ILE A 178 10.38 -18.07 11.30
CA ILE A 178 10.62 -16.71 11.80
C ILE A 178 10.17 -15.67 10.76
N LEU A 179 10.45 -15.90 9.47
CA LEU A 179 10.02 -15.00 8.39
C LEU A 179 8.49 -14.85 8.38
N VAL A 180 7.77 -15.97 8.36
CA VAL A 180 6.30 -16.00 8.37
C VAL A 180 5.74 -15.39 9.65
N GLN A 181 6.23 -15.78 10.83
CA GLN A 181 5.75 -15.24 12.11
C GLN A 181 6.01 -13.73 12.23
N THR A 182 7.15 -13.25 11.73
CA THR A 182 7.45 -11.82 11.74
C THR A 182 6.47 -11.05 10.86
N MET A 183 6.03 -11.59 9.72
CA MET A 183 4.98 -10.96 8.91
C MET A 183 3.70 -10.74 9.74
N TYR A 184 3.19 -11.79 10.38
CA TYR A 184 2.01 -11.69 11.25
C TYR A 184 2.21 -10.68 12.39
N GLU A 185 3.38 -10.68 13.02
CA GLU A 185 3.72 -9.76 14.10
C GLU A 185 3.76 -8.29 13.61
N THR A 186 4.35 -8.03 12.45
CA THR A 186 4.43 -6.67 11.90
C THR A 186 3.06 -6.10 11.54
N TYR A 187 2.12 -6.95 11.13
CA TYR A 187 0.73 -6.54 10.97
C TYR A 187 0.02 -6.23 12.29
N GLN A 188 0.39 -6.89 13.40
CA GLN A 188 -0.08 -6.45 14.72
C GLN A 188 0.43 -5.03 15.01
N TYR A 189 1.70 -4.77 14.72
CA TYR A 189 2.29 -3.44 14.90
C TYR A 189 1.67 -2.40 13.96
N HIS A 190 1.31 -2.79 12.74
CA HIS A 190 0.61 -1.94 11.78
C HIS A 190 -0.72 -1.44 12.34
N PHE A 191 -1.53 -2.29 12.97
CA PHE A 191 -2.85 -1.89 13.51
C PHE A 191 -2.84 -1.38 14.96
N GLU A 192 -1.71 -1.44 15.65
CA GLU A 192 -1.62 -1.08 17.06
C GLU A 192 -1.98 0.37 17.35
N MET A 193 -1.52 1.30 16.52
CA MET A 193 -1.83 2.72 16.70
C MET A 193 -2.65 3.29 15.54
N LEU A 194 -2.77 2.57 14.42
CA LEU A 194 -3.44 3.07 13.21
C LEU A 194 -4.92 3.37 13.44
N ASN A 195 -5.67 2.42 14.01
CA ASN A 195 -7.12 2.60 14.17
C ASN A 195 -7.46 3.66 15.21
N VAL A 196 -6.70 3.73 16.31
CA VAL A 196 -6.88 4.78 17.33
C VAL A 196 -6.40 6.14 16.81
N GLY A 197 -5.37 6.18 15.95
CA GLY A 197 -4.95 7.40 15.25
C GLY A 197 -6.05 7.92 14.31
N TYR A 198 -6.61 7.05 13.47
CA TYR A 198 -7.73 7.42 12.59
C TYR A 198 -8.99 7.83 13.39
N ALA A 199 -9.28 7.19 14.52
CA ALA A 199 -10.40 7.59 15.38
C ALA A 199 -10.21 8.99 15.97
N ALA A 200 -8.98 9.35 16.37
CA ALA A 200 -8.66 10.70 16.82
C ALA A 200 -8.83 11.74 15.70
N TYR A 201 -8.37 11.41 14.48
CA TYR A 201 -8.60 12.27 13.32
C TYR A 201 -10.08 12.44 12.99
N LEU A 202 -10.86 11.36 12.99
CA LEU A 202 -12.30 11.42 12.76
C LEU A 202 -13.02 12.30 13.78
N THR A 203 -12.55 12.27 15.04
CA THR A 203 -13.08 13.14 16.09
C THR A 203 -12.82 14.60 15.77
N PHE A 204 -11.59 14.94 15.34
CA PHE A 204 -11.25 16.28 14.87
C PHE A 204 -12.06 16.70 13.64
N PHE A 205 -12.13 15.84 12.61
CA PHE A 205 -12.89 16.09 11.39
C PHE A 205 -14.37 16.33 11.68
N GLY A 206 -14.97 15.47 12.50
CA GLY A 206 -16.37 15.58 12.94
C GLY A 206 -16.63 16.85 13.76
N PHE A 207 -15.69 17.24 14.63
CA PHE A 207 -15.76 18.52 15.35
C PHE A 207 -15.83 19.68 14.36
N CYS A 208 -14.91 19.74 13.38
CA CYS A 208 -14.88 20.80 12.38
C CYS A 208 -16.17 20.86 11.56
N LYS A 209 -16.67 19.72 11.07
CA LYS A 209 -17.93 19.66 10.31
C LYS A 209 -19.14 20.08 11.11
N LYS A 210 -19.17 19.78 12.41
CA LYS A 210 -20.25 20.18 13.31
C LYS A 210 -20.20 21.68 13.61
N ALA A 211 -19.01 22.22 13.90
CA ALA A 211 -18.83 23.63 14.22
C ALA A 211 -18.98 24.54 12.99
N PHE A 212 -18.57 24.03 11.83
CA PHE A 212 -18.53 24.77 10.56
C PHE A 212 -19.11 23.90 9.43
N PRO A 213 -20.45 23.87 9.24
CA PRO A 213 -21.06 22.99 8.23
C PRO A 213 -20.53 23.19 6.81
N ASP A 214 -20.14 24.42 6.46
CA ASP A 214 -19.62 24.78 5.13
C ASP A 214 -18.09 24.68 5.03
N ILE A 215 -17.38 24.21 6.06
CA ILE A 215 -15.93 24.03 5.99
C ILE A 215 -15.60 22.97 4.93
N SER A 216 -14.69 23.32 4.02
CA SER A 216 -14.16 22.34 3.08
C SER A 216 -13.29 21.32 3.83
N ASP A 217 -13.36 20.05 3.41
CA ASP A 217 -12.49 18.99 3.94
C ASP A 217 -11.01 19.36 3.76
N GLN A 218 -10.69 20.12 2.70
CA GLN A 218 -9.36 20.64 2.48
C GLN A 218 -8.92 21.61 3.59
N SER A 219 -9.78 22.53 4.03
CA SER A 219 -9.46 23.43 5.14
C SER A 219 -9.14 22.64 6.40
N ILE A 220 -9.91 21.58 6.70
CA ILE A 220 -9.65 20.67 7.82
C ILE A 220 -8.26 20.03 7.66
N ALA A 221 -7.98 19.46 6.50
CA ALA A 221 -6.71 18.76 6.27
C ALA A 221 -5.49 19.70 6.29
N ARG A 222 -5.64 20.96 5.86
CA ARG A 222 -4.58 21.98 5.96
C ARG A 222 -4.26 22.40 7.41
N MET A 223 -5.15 22.17 8.37
CA MET A 223 -4.85 22.40 9.80
C MET A 223 -3.86 21.38 10.37
N ILE A 224 -3.68 20.23 9.68
CA ILE A 224 -2.79 19.14 10.09
C ILE A 224 -1.45 19.16 9.33
N GLY A 225 -1.47 19.55 8.04
CA GLY A 225 -0.33 19.43 7.13
C GLY A 225 0.97 20.13 7.57
N GLY A 226 2.07 19.86 6.86
CA GLY A 226 3.39 20.41 7.18
C GLY A 226 4.13 19.65 8.29
N LEU A 227 3.78 18.38 8.52
CA LEU A 227 4.44 17.52 9.49
C LEU A 227 5.86 17.15 9.04
N HIS A 228 6.75 16.98 10.03
CA HIS A 228 8.06 16.38 9.84
C HIS A 228 7.93 14.88 10.11
N VAL A 229 7.97 14.09 9.04
CA VAL A 229 7.84 12.63 9.10
C VAL A 229 8.93 11.98 8.27
N ASP A 230 9.45 10.85 8.75
CA ASP A 230 10.51 10.09 8.07
C ASP A 230 10.09 9.55 6.70
N LEU A 231 8.78 9.44 6.41
CA LEU A 231 8.27 9.02 5.09
C LEU A 231 8.77 9.90 3.94
N TYR A 232 9.10 11.16 4.20
CA TYR A 232 9.65 12.08 3.19
C TYR A 232 11.16 11.94 2.99
N ARG A 233 11.85 11.25 3.90
CA ARG A 233 13.30 11.13 3.90
C ARG A 233 13.87 10.46 2.64
N PRO A 234 13.26 9.40 2.07
CA PRO A 234 13.72 8.85 0.78
C PRO A 234 13.85 9.91 -0.32
N ASP A 235 12.85 10.77 -0.49
CA ASP A 235 12.87 11.83 -1.51
C ASP A 235 13.86 12.96 -1.15
N ASP A 236 13.97 13.32 0.14
CA ASP A 236 14.97 14.29 0.59
C ASP A 236 16.41 13.81 0.35
N GLU A 237 16.68 12.51 0.48
CA GLU A 237 17.96 11.91 0.10
C GLU A 237 18.21 11.99 -1.41
N LEU A 238 17.19 11.83 -2.27
CA LEU A 238 17.33 12.05 -3.71
C LEU A 238 17.65 13.52 -4.05
N LYS A 239 17.00 14.47 -3.39
CA LYS A 239 17.33 15.91 -3.54
C LYS A 239 18.76 16.20 -3.08
N ARG A 240 19.21 15.56 -1.99
CA ARG A 240 20.58 15.67 -1.47
C ARG A 240 21.60 15.13 -2.48
N LEU A 241 21.37 13.94 -3.03
CA LEU A 241 22.22 13.35 -4.08
C LEU A 241 22.26 14.19 -5.36
N ALA A 242 21.15 14.84 -5.72
CA ALA A 242 21.12 15.78 -6.84
C ALA A 242 21.97 17.03 -6.59
N LYS A 243 21.86 17.63 -5.40
CA LYS A 243 22.73 18.75 -4.98
C LYS A 243 24.20 18.35 -4.99
N GLU A 244 24.48 17.13 -4.55
CA GLU A 244 25.82 16.58 -4.48
C GLU A 244 26.43 16.33 -5.87
N ALA A 245 25.63 15.82 -6.82
CA ALA A 245 26.05 15.69 -8.21
C ALA A 245 26.47 17.04 -8.83
N VAL A 246 25.71 18.11 -8.55
CA VAL A 246 26.05 19.47 -9.00
C VAL A 246 27.31 20.00 -8.30
N ARG A 247 27.45 19.77 -6.98
CA ARG A 247 28.64 20.19 -6.20
C ARG A 247 29.92 19.53 -6.73
N LEU A 248 29.82 18.25 -7.08
CA LEU A 248 30.92 17.43 -7.58
C LEU A 248 31.22 17.66 -9.08
N GLY A 249 30.34 18.36 -9.79
CA GLY A 249 30.49 18.66 -11.22
C GLY A 249 30.28 17.45 -12.13
N ILE A 250 29.46 16.49 -11.71
CA ILE A 250 29.10 15.28 -12.47
C ILE A 250 27.66 15.34 -13.01
N ASP A 251 27.03 16.52 -12.97
CA ASP A 251 25.65 16.74 -13.37
C ASP A 251 25.40 16.44 -14.85
N ALA A 252 26.40 16.64 -15.71
CA ALA A 252 26.29 16.32 -17.13
C ALA A 252 26.13 14.81 -17.37
N GLU A 253 26.93 13.99 -16.69
CA GLU A 253 26.88 12.53 -16.74
C GLU A 253 25.55 12.00 -16.21
N VAL A 254 25.08 12.53 -15.07
CA VAL A 254 23.77 12.17 -14.49
C VAL A 254 22.63 12.47 -15.46
N LEU A 255 22.64 13.64 -16.10
CA LEU A 255 21.59 14.06 -17.04
C LEU A 255 21.60 13.31 -18.39
N THR A 256 22.76 12.82 -18.83
CA THR A 256 22.91 12.23 -20.18
C THR A 256 22.95 10.70 -20.20
N SER A 257 23.27 10.07 -19.07
CA SER A 257 23.30 8.61 -18.96
C SER A 257 21.92 8.02 -19.20
N GLN A 258 21.86 6.90 -19.93
CA GLN A 258 20.60 6.21 -20.25
C GLN A 258 20.02 5.48 -19.03
N ASP A 259 20.88 4.76 -18.32
CA ASP A 259 20.50 3.89 -17.20
C ASP A 259 21.52 3.99 -16.05
N ALA A 260 21.13 3.49 -14.88
CA ALA A 260 21.92 3.52 -13.66
C ALA A 260 23.22 2.71 -13.75
N GLN A 261 23.19 1.54 -14.39
CA GLN A 261 24.37 0.69 -14.54
C GLN A 261 25.46 1.40 -15.36
N THR A 262 25.06 1.98 -16.49
CA THR A 262 25.93 2.77 -17.36
C THR A 262 26.47 4.01 -16.62
N LEU A 263 25.61 4.73 -15.90
CA LEU A 263 26.01 5.90 -15.11
C LEU A 263 27.08 5.53 -14.08
N PHE A 264 26.82 4.52 -13.24
CA PHE A 264 27.74 4.14 -12.17
C PHE A 264 29.10 3.68 -12.72
N ALA A 265 29.09 2.92 -13.83
CA ALA A 265 30.32 2.51 -14.52
C ALA A 265 31.11 3.71 -15.08
N GLN A 266 30.44 4.71 -15.64
CA GLN A 266 31.09 5.94 -16.12
C GLN A 266 31.69 6.76 -14.96
N LEU A 267 30.93 6.93 -13.89
CA LEU A 267 31.34 7.69 -12.71
C LEU A 267 32.55 7.07 -11.99
N ALA A 268 32.72 5.75 -12.06
CA ALA A 268 33.88 5.06 -11.48
C ALA A 268 35.23 5.56 -12.03
N GLY A 269 35.24 6.18 -13.22
CA GLY A 269 36.44 6.72 -13.86
C GLY A 269 37.06 7.95 -13.19
N SER A 270 36.33 8.67 -12.32
CA SER A 270 36.80 9.89 -11.66
C SER A 270 36.72 9.79 -10.13
N GLN A 271 37.48 10.63 -9.42
CA GLN A 271 37.38 10.68 -7.95
C GLN A 271 36.01 11.18 -7.50
N ALA A 272 35.49 12.24 -8.14
CA ALA A 272 34.17 12.80 -7.86
C ALA A 272 33.04 11.80 -8.12
N GLY A 273 33.11 11.06 -9.23
CA GLY A 273 32.12 10.03 -9.52
C GLY A 273 32.15 8.86 -8.54
N ARG A 274 33.34 8.41 -8.11
CA ARG A 274 33.46 7.40 -7.04
C ARG A 274 32.91 7.89 -5.70
N GLU A 275 33.11 9.16 -5.37
CA GLU A 275 32.54 9.77 -4.16
C GLU A 275 31.01 9.76 -4.20
N TRP A 276 30.41 10.15 -5.33
CA TRP A 276 28.96 10.15 -5.48
C TRP A 276 28.35 8.74 -5.50
N VAL A 277 28.99 7.77 -6.16
CA VAL A 277 28.50 6.37 -6.18
C VAL A 277 28.56 5.77 -4.77
N ALA A 278 29.63 6.01 -4.01
CA ALA A 278 29.72 5.55 -2.62
C ALA A 278 28.65 6.19 -1.73
N ASP A 279 28.33 7.46 -1.95
CA ASP A 279 27.25 8.17 -1.26
C ASP A 279 25.86 7.60 -1.61
N TRP A 280 25.61 7.31 -2.90
CA TRP A 280 24.41 6.60 -3.35
C TRP A 280 24.26 5.25 -2.66
N GLU A 281 25.31 4.41 -2.67
CA GLU A 281 25.30 3.08 -2.04
C GLU A 281 25.01 3.18 -0.54
N ALA A 282 25.67 4.11 0.16
CA ALA A 282 25.46 4.33 1.59
C ALA A 282 24.06 4.86 1.95
N THR A 283 23.45 5.66 1.07
CA THR A 283 22.08 6.14 1.24
C THR A 283 21.05 5.06 0.91
N SER A 284 21.31 4.22 -0.10
CA SER A 284 20.31 3.31 -0.67
C SER A 284 19.70 2.33 0.32
N ASP A 285 20.46 1.88 1.32
CA ASP A 285 19.98 1.00 2.38
C ASP A 285 20.01 1.73 3.73
N PRO A 286 18.85 2.01 4.36
CA PRO A 286 17.51 1.50 4.04
C PRO A 286 16.64 2.44 3.20
N TRP A 287 17.12 3.63 2.80
CA TRP A 287 16.22 4.69 2.32
C TRP A 287 15.59 4.43 0.96
N PHE A 288 16.12 3.50 0.15
CA PHE A 288 15.55 3.08 -1.14
C PHE A 288 14.83 1.72 -1.06
N LEU A 289 14.59 1.18 0.13
CA LEU A 289 13.64 0.08 0.32
C LEU A 289 12.20 0.59 0.20
N VAL A 290 11.85 1.12 -0.97
CA VAL A 290 10.55 1.73 -1.27
C VAL A 290 9.86 0.89 -2.34
N ASN A 291 8.83 0.15 -1.92
CA ASN A 291 7.92 -0.60 -2.80
C ASN A 291 7.27 0.26 -3.88
N THR A 292 7.01 -0.35 -5.03
CA THR A 292 6.53 0.32 -6.26
C THR A 292 5.20 -0.23 -6.78
N ASP A 293 4.56 -1.10 -6.00
CA ASP A 293 3.25 -1.69 -6.29
C ASP A 293 2.21 -0.61 -6.63
N PRO A 294 1.29 -0.88 -7.58
CA PRO A 294 0.14 -0.05 -7.82
C PRO A 294 -0.86 -0.17 -6.66
N GLY A 295 -1.32 0.96 -6.12
CA GLY A 295 -2.19 0.93 -4.95
C GLY A 295 -1.40 1.09 -3.66
N HIS A 296 -1.62 0.17 -2.73
CA HIS A 296 -0.95 0.10 -1.45
C HIS A 296 0.45 -0.55 -1.58
N PRO A 297 1.52 0.02 -0.98
CA PRO A 297 2.87 -0.51 -1.13
C PRO A 297 3.05 -1.92 -0.55
N GLY A 298 3.82 -2.77 -1.24
CA GLY A 298 4.29 -4.05 -0.70
C GLY A 298 3.26 -5.18 -0.68
N GLY A 299 2.15 -5.02 -1.39
CA GLY A 299 1.07 -6.01 -1.47
C GLY A 299 1.45 -7.27 -2.28
N TYR A 300 2.42 -7.19 -3.19
CA TYR A 300 2.82 -8.31 -4.03
C TYR A 300 4.34 -8.50 -4.10
N HIS A 301 4.77 -9.74 -4.32
CA HIS A 301 6.20 -10.04 -4.48
C HIS A 301 6.77 -9.61 -5.84
N VAL A 302 5.92 -9.38 -6.85
CA VAL A 302 6.35 -9.18 -8.25
C VAL A 302 6.89 -7.78 -8.54
N TYR A 303 6.68 -6.82 -7.65
CA TYR A 303 7.16 -5.46 -7.82
C TYR A 303 8.55 -5.30 -7.21
N ASP A 304 9.40 -4.58 -7.94
CA ASP A 304 10.74 -4.23 -7.51
C ASP A 304 10.70 -3.00 -6.60
N THR A 305 11.62 -2.89 -5.66
CA THR A 305 11.84 -1.65 -4.90
C THR A 305 12.75 -0.69 -5.68
N TRP A 306 12.90 0.54 -5.20
CA TRP A 306 13.94 1.45 -5.73
C TRP A 306 15.36 0.90 -5.57
N LEU A 307 15.59 0.04 -4.57
CA LEU A 307 16.87 -0.62 -4.37
C LEU A 307 17.10 -1.71 -5.43
N ASP A 308 16.05 -2.44 -5.80
CA ASP A 308 16.10 -3.50 -6.82
C ASP A 308 16.28 -2.90 -8.24
N ASP A 309 15.59 -1.80 -8.55
CA ASP A 309 15.76 -1.04 -9.80
C ASP A 309 16.14 0.44 -9.54
N PRO A 310 17.45 0.75 -9.48
CA PRO A 310 17.96 2.11 -9.27
C PRO A 310 17.59 3.13 -10.36
N ASN A 311 17.10 2.70 -11.54
CA ASN A 311 16.67 3.63 -12.59
C ASN A 311 15.49 4.49 -12.14
N ILE A 312 14.64 3.92 -11.28
CA ILE A 312 13.48 4.58 -10.70
C ILE A 312 13.89 5.84 -9.92
N PRO A 313 14.62 5.74 -8.80
CA PRO A 313 15.03 6.92 -8.03
C PRO A 313 15.99 7.82 -8.81
N LEU A 314 16.77 7.27 -9.75
CA LEU A 314 17.69 8.06 -10.57
C LEU A 314 16.93 9.05 -11.48
N THR A 315 15.73 8.70 -11.93
CA THR A 315 14.87 9.62 -12.71
C THR A 315 14.50 10.86 -11.90
N SER A 316 14.23 10.71 -10.60
CA SER A 316 14.04 11.82 -9.66
C SER A 316 15.29 12.70 -9.56
N VAL A 317 16.46 12.07 -9.37
CA VAL A 317 17.73 12.78 -9.24
C VAL A 317 18.01 13.60 -10.50
N ARG A 318 17.77 13.03 -11.69
CA ARG A 318 17.90 13.75 -12.97
C ARG A 318 16.99 14.99 -13.03
N ASP A 319 15.72 14.85 -12.64
CA ASP A 319 14.79 15.98 -12.58
C ASP A 319 15.29 17.08 -11.64
N TYR A 320 15.70 16.69 -10.42
CA TYR A 320 16.22 17.63 -9.44
C TYR A 320 17.50 18.33 -9.92
N VAL A 321 18.43 17.62 -10.55
CA VAL A 321 19.63 18.21 -11.16
C VAL A 321 19.23 19.23 -12.23
N ALA A 322 18.29 18.89 -13.12
CA ALA A 322 17.82 19.79 -14.17
C ALA A 322 17.19 21.07 -13.58
N ARG A 323 16.36 20.94 -12.55
CA ARG A 323 15.72 22.06 -11.85
C ARG A 323 16.73 22.95 -11.12
N LEU A 324 17.73 22.36 -10.47
CA LEU A 324 18.84 23.09 -9.85
C LEU A 324 19.62 23.91 -10.88
N LYS A 325 19.91 23.34 -12.06
CA LYS A 325 20.59 24.06 -13.15
C LYS A 325 19.74 25.20 -13.72
N ALA A 326 18.42 25.11 -13.63
CA ALA A 326 17.49 26.17 -13.98
C ALA A 326 17.31 27.22 -12.87
N GLY A 327 18.00 27.10 -11.73
CA GLY A 327 17.92 28.03 -10.60
C GLY A 327 16.65 27.87 -9.76
N GLN A 328 15.96 26.74 -9.85
CA GLN A 328 14.75 26.47 -9.08
C GLN A 328 15.08 25.93 -7.68
N VAL A 329 14.18 26.20 -6.73
CA VAL A 329 14.20 25.57 -5.40
C VAL A 329 13.55 24.19 -5.49
N ILE A 330 14.25 23.15 -5.04
CA ILE A 330 13.76 21.76 -5.03
C ILE A 330 13.30 21.30 -3.64
N ASP A 331 13.67 22.04 -2.59
CA ASP A 331 13.30 21.71 -1.21
C ASP A 331 11.83 22.00 -0.94
N ARG A 332 11.23 21.20 -0.06
CA ARG A 332 9.84 21.38 0.37
C ARG A 332 9.71 22.75 1.06
N PRO A 333 8.66 23.55 0.76
CA PRO A 333 8.46 24.87 1.35
C PRO A 333 7.88 24.78 2.77
N THR A 334 8.56 24.05 3.67
CA THR A 334 8.06 23.67 5.00
C THR A 334 7.63 24.86 5.85
N GLU A 335 8.41 25.95 5.87
CA GLU A 335 8.06 27.16 6.63
C GLU A 335 6.73 27.78 6.17
N ARG A 336 6.50 27.81 4.85
CA ARG A 336 5.25 28.32 4.28
C ARG A 336 4.06 27.43 4.64
N LEU A 337 4.24 26.11 4.60
CA LEU A 337 3.20 25.15 4.98
C LEU A 337 2.83 25.28 6.46
N LEU A 338 3.82 25.42 7.34
CA LEU A 338 3.59 25.64 8.77
C LEU A 338 2.89 26.98 9.05
N ALA A 339 3.30 28.06 8.37
CA ALA A 339 2.64 29.35 8.51
C ALA A 339 1.17 29.31 8.06
N GLU A 340 0.88 28.63 6.95
CA GLU A 340 -0.49 28.44 6.45
C GLU A 340 -1.34 27.58 7.40
N ARG A 341 -0.76 26.51 7.94
CA ARG A 341 -1.38 25.64 8.95
C ARG A 341 -1.81 26.44 10.17
N GLU A 342 -0.92 27.24 10.74
CA GLU A 342 -1.20 28.06 11.91
C GLU A 342 -2.23 29.16 11.62
N ARG A 343 -2.14 29.78 10.44
CA ARG A 343 -3.11 30.79 9.99
C ARG A 343 -4.53 30.21 9.92
N ILE A 344 -4.72 29.12 9.18
CA ILE A 344 -6.04 28.50 9.00
C ILE A 344 -6.59 28.03 10.35
N THR A 345 -5.77 27.37 11.17
CA THR A 345 -6.19 26.87 12.49
C THR A 345 -6.69 28.02 13.37
N LYS A 346 -5.94 29.13 13.39
CA LYS A 346 -6.32 30.33 14.16
C LYS A 346 -7.59 31.00 13.64
N GLU A 347 -7.73 31.15 12.32
CA GLU A 347 -8.92 31.76 11.70
C GLU A 347 -10.21 31.03 12.11
N TYR A 348 -10.22 29.70 12.05
CA TYR A 348 -11.37 28.92 12.50
C TYR A 348 -11.55 28.93 14.02
N ARG A 349 -10.46 28.85 14.79
CA ARG A 349 -10.51 28.96 16.26
C ARG A 349 -11.17 30.27 16.71
N ASP A 350 -10.88 31.38 16.05
CA ASP A 350 -11.39 32.69 16.41
C ASP A 350 -12.91 32.83 16.13
N LEU A 351 -13.46 32.01 15.21
CA LEU A 351 -14.90 31.92 14.92
C LEU A 351 -15.68 31.12 15.97
N LEU A 352 -15.00 30.30 16.79
CA LEU A 352 -15.66 29.51 17.83
C LEU A 352 -16.08 30.36 19.03
N VAL A 353 -17.18 29.95 19.66
CA VAL A 353 -17.57 30.45 20.98
C VAL A 353 -16.51 30.08 22.01
N PRO A 354 -16.27 30.92 23.06
CA PRO A 354 -15.18 30.72 24.00
C PRO A 354 -15.14 29.33 24.66
N GLU A 355 -16.30 28.73 24.89
CA GLU A 355 -16.46 27.42 25.53
C GLU A 355 -15.93 26.26 24.66
N ASP A 356 -16.00 26.38 23.34
CA ASP A 356 -15.58 25.33 22.39
C ASP A 356 -14.10 25.42 22.01
N ARG A 357 -13.43 26.55 22.31
CA ARG A 357 -12.04 26.80 21.87
C ARG A 357 -11.05 25.83 22.48
N LEU A 358 -11.20 25.49 23.75
CA LEU A 358 -10.30 24.57 24.44
C LEU A 358 -10.41 23.16 23.83
N SER A 359 -11.64 22.68 23.61
CA SER A 359 -11.85 21.39 22.96
C SER A 359 -11.31 21.37 21.52
N PHE A 360 -11.48 22.46 20.77
CA PHE A 360 -10.88 22.58 19.42
C PHE A 360 -9.36 22.48 19.45
N ASP A 361 -8.71 23.21 20.37
CA ASP A 361 -7.24 23.19 20.52
C ASP A 361 -6.75 21.76 20.84
N GLU A 362 -7.43 21.07 21.76
CA GLU A 362 -7.09 19.69 22.15
C GLU A 362 -7.23 18.69 20.98
N VAL A 363 -8.33 18.75 20.22
CA VAL A 363 -8.53 17.80 19.09
C VAL A 363 -7.61 18.08 17.91
N VAL A 364 -7.27 19.35 17.64
CA VAL A 364 -6.31 19.71 16.59
C VAL A 364 -4.91 19.20 16.94
N GLU A 365 -4.45 19.46 18.17
CA GLU A 365 -3.13 19.01 18.60
C GLU A 365 -3.05 17.48 18.65
N LEU A 366 -4.07 16.80 19.15
CA LEU A 366 -4.12 15.34 19.09
C LEU A 366 -4.06 14.83 17.65
N ALA A 367 -4.82 15.42 16.73
CA ALA A 367 -4.79 15.04 15.32
C ALA A 367 -3.39 15.23 14.70
N ARG A 368 -2.69 16.33 14.99
CA ARG A 368 -1.31 16.56 14.52
C ARG A 368 -0.34 15.50 15.05
N THR A 369 -0.47 15.14 16.34
CA THR A 369 0.36 14.14 17.00
C THR A 369 0.18 12.74 16.41
N VAL A 370 -1.07 12.31 16.22
CA VAL A 370 -1.33 10.96 15.70
C VAL A 370 -0.96 10.81 14.23
N PHE A 371 -1.03 11.88 13.44
CA PHE A 371 -0.70 11.82 12.00
C PHE A 371 0.76 11.53 11.71
N VAL A 372 1.68 11.85 12.62
CA VAL A 372 3.09 11.47 12.47
C VAL A 372 3.22 9.96 12.33
N TYR A 373 2.55 9.19 13.20
CA TYR A 373 2.50 7.73 13.09
C TYR A 373 1.77 7.28 11.82
N ILE A 374 0.60 7.88 11.50
CA ILE A 374 -0.20 7.51 10.33
C ILE A 374 0.62 7.66 9.03
N GLU A 375 1.58 8.57 8.96
CA GLU A 375 2.49 8.63 7.80
C GLU A 375 3.70 7.70 7.98
N GLU A 376 4.35 7.68 9.15
CA GLU A 376 5.60 6.91 9.33
C GLU A 376 5.39 5.39 9.32
N HIS A 377 4.20 4.89 9.68
CA HIS A 377 3.94 3.44 9.62
C HIS A 377 4.06 2.89 8.18
N ALA A 378 3.73 3.70 7.16
CA ALA A 378 3.89 3.32 5.77
C ALA A 378 5.36 3.10 5.40
N LEU A 379 6.27 3.93 5.89
CA LEU A 379 7.70 3.74 5.66
C LEU A 379 8.22 2.48 6.36
N TYR A 380 7.98 2.37 7.66
CA TYR A 380 8.62 1.32 8.46
C TYR A 380 8.01 -0.06 8.21
N ILE A 381 6.69 -0.15 8.04
CA ILE A 381 6.01 -1.43 7.82
C ILE A 381 5.88 -1.69 6.32
N GLU A 382 5.14 -0.85 5.61
CA GLU A 382 4.70 -1.16 4.25
C GLU A 382 5.84 -1.18 3.26
N HIS A 383 6.77 -0.22 3.38
CA HIS A 383 7.95 -0.17 2.54
C HIS A 383 9.06 -1.08 3.08
N TRP A 384 9.60 -0.84 4.28
CA TRP A 384 10.79 -1.56 4.73
C TRP A 384 10.54 -3.01 5.11
N MET A 385 9.56 -3.29 5.98
CA MET A 385 9.31 -4.67 6.44
C MET A 385 8.88 -5.57 5.29
N TRP A 386 7.86 -5.17 4.53
CA TRP A 386 7.29 -6.03 3.50
C TRP A 386 8.21 -6.20 2.30
N ALA A 387 8.94 -5.17 1.86
CA ALA A 387 9.97 -5.35 0.84
C ALA A 387 11.02 -6.37 1.28
N THR A 388 11.46 -6.28 2.53
CA THR A 388 12.46 -7.22 3.08
C THR A 388 11.89 -8.64 3.18
N PHE A 389 10.61 -8.78 3.53
CA PHE A 389 9.94 -10.09 3.53
C PHE A 389 9.95 -10.71 2.13
N TRP A 390 9.59 -9.96 1.09
CA TRP A 390 9.61 -10.44 -0.29
C TRP A 390 11.03 -10.76 -0.76
N ALA A 391 12.01 -9.92 -0.45
CA ALA A 391 13.41 -10.17 -0.79
C ALA A 391 13.92 -11.48 -0.17
N LYS A 392 13.56 -11.76 1.10
CA LYS A 392 13.90 -13.01 1.80
C LYS A 392 13.14 -14.22 1.27
N SER A 393 11.89 -14.04 0.86
CA SER A 393 11.12 -15.09 0.17
C SER A 393 11.73 -15.45 -1.19
N LYS A 394 12.15 -14.45 -1.97
CA LYS A 394 12.89 -14.66 -3.24
C LYS A 394 14.24 -15.35 -3.00
N GLU A 395 14.94 -15.04 -1.91
CA GLU A 395 16.17 -15.73 -1.49
C GLU A 395 15.92 -17.22 -1.22
N LEU A 396 14.88 -17.53 -0.43
CA LEU A 396 14.45 -18.92 -0.19
C LEU A 396 14.12 -19.64 -1.49
N SER A 397 13.36 -19.02 -2.39
CA SER A 397 13.00 -19.63 -3.66
C SER A 397 14.21 -20.01 -4.51
N ARG A 398 15.21 -19.10 -4.62
CA ARG A 398 16.48 -19.40 -5.30
C ARG A 398 17.21 -20.58 -4.69
N THR A 399 17.12 -20.75 -3.38
CA THR A 399 17.69 -21.92 -2.69
C THR A 399 16.94 -23.21 -3.01
N LEU A 400 15.61 -23.18 -3.12
CA LEU A 400 14.82 -24.33 -3.57
C LEU A 400 15.15 -24.71 -5.02
N VAL A 401 15.39 -23.73 -5.91
CA VAL A 401 15.89 -23.97 -7.27
C VAL A 401 17.30 -24.59 -7.25
N ALA A 402 18.19 -24.12 -6.37
CA ALA A 402 19.55 -24.67 -6.24
C ALA A 402 19.54 -26.16 -5.81
N HIS A 403 18.52 -26.58 -5.06
CA HIS A 403 18.27 -28.00 -4.70
C HIS A 403 17.49 -28.78 -5.76
N GLY A 404 17.18 -28.16 -6.90
CA GLY A 404 16.44 -28.78 -8.00
C GLY A 404 14.97 -29.08 -7.65
N ILE A 405 14.42 -28.43 -6.63
CA ILE A 405 13.01 -28.58 -6.23
C ILE A 405 12.10 -27.87 -7.24
N PHE A 406 12.53 -26.72 -7.73
CA PHE A 406 11.85 -25.92 -8.75
C PHE A 406 12.75 -25.66 -9.95
N ASP A 407 12.14 -25.39 -11.10
CA ASP A 407 12.87 -25.08 -12.34
C ASP A 407 13.07 -23.55 -12.47
N ASP A 408 12.18 -22.74 -11.90
CA ASP A 408 12.19 -21.28 -11.92
C ASP A 408 11.93 -20.68 -10.52
N PRO A 409 12.62 -19.60 -10.08
CA PRO A 409 12.36 -18.95 -8.79
C PRO A 409 10.91 -18.47 -8.58
N GLU A 410 10.16 -18.22 -9.64
CA GLU A 410 8.75 -17.84 -9.53
C GLU A 410 7.84 -19.04 -9.16
N ASP A 411 8.31 -20.28 -9.31
CA ASP A 411 7.51 -21.49 -9.03
C ASP A 411 7.03 -21.55 -7.58
N MET A 412 7.86 -21.09 -6.63
CA MET A 412 7.52 -21.09 -5.20
C MET A 412 6.27 -20.25 -4.91
N PHE A 413 6.07 -19.14 -5.63
CA PHE A 413 4.95 -18.23 -5.39
C PHE A 413 3.60 -18.80 -5.84
N PHE A 414 3.62 -19.87 -6.63
CA PHE A 414 2.43 -20.67 -6.95
C PHE A 414 2.10 -21.70 -5.86
N LEU A 415 2.85 -21.76 -4.76
CA LEU A 415 2.53 -22.55 -3.57
C LEU A 415 2.02 -21.64 -2.45
N ARG A 416 1.05 -22.15 -1.67
CA ARG A 416 0.64 -21.49 -0.41
C ARG A 416 1.77 -21.61 0.60
N ARG A 417 1.88 -20.67 1.56
CA ARG A 417 2.95 -20.71 2.57
C ARG A 417 3.06 -22.04 3.34
N TYR A 418 1.95 -22.73 3.57
CA TYR A 418 1.94 -24.05 4.21
C TYR A 418 2.51 -25.15 3.30
N GLU A 419 2.29 -25.07 2.00
CA GLU A 419 2.87 -25.99 1.01
C GLU A 419 4.38 -25.73 0.86
N VAL A 420 4.84 -24.49 1.05
CA VAL A 420 6.27 -24.17 1.18
C VAL A 420 6.85 -24.81 2.44
N SER A 421 6.16 -24.79 3.59
CA SER A 421 6.59 -25.55 4.78
C SER A 421 6.72 -27.05 4.53
N GLU A 422 5.76 -27.66 3.82
CA GLU A 422 5.82 -29.08 3.44
C GLU A 422 7.02 -29.37 2.52
N THR A 423 7.27 -28.49 1.56
CA THR A 423 8.41 -28.55 0.63
C THR A 423 9.74 -28.50 1.37
N LEU A 424 9.87 -27.56 2.33
CA LEU A 424 11.05 -27.42 3.17
C LEU A 424 11.29 -28.66 4.03
N TYR A 425 10.23 -29.22 4.61
CA TYR A 425 10.34 -30.46 5.40
C TYR A 425 10.85 -31.63 4.54
N ASP A 426 10.26 -31.86 3.36
CA ASP A 426 10.68 -32.94 2.46
C ASP A 426 12.13 -32.77 1.99
N LEU A 427 12.53 -31.55 1.61
CA LEU A 427 13.92 -31.23 1.27
C LEU A 427 14.88 -31.56 2.41
N VAL A 428 14.60 -31.06 3.62
CA VAL A 428 15.48 -31.24 4.78
C VAL A 428 15.53 -32.70 5.23
N ALA A 429 14.40 -33.40 5.20
CA ALA A 429 14.33 -34.81 5.56
C ALA A 429 15.15 -35.67 4.58
N ALA A 430 15.02 -35.42 3.28
CA ALA A 430 15.81 -36.12 2.26
C ALA A 430 17.31 -35.83 2.41
N TRP A 431 17.69 -34.55 2.54
CA TRP A 431 19.08 -34.13 2.75
C TRP A 431 19.71 -34.81 3.99
N SER A 432 18.98 -34.85 5.10
CA SER A 432 19.47 -35.38 6.38
C SER A 432 19.88 -36.86 6.35
N VAL A 433 19.39 -37.62 5.36
CA VAL A 433 19.67 -39.05 5.19
C VAL A 433 20.41 -39.37 3.88
N GLY A 434 20.87 -38.34 3.15
CA GLY A 434 21.49 -38.50 1.82
C GLY A 434 20.51 -39.03 0.75
N GLY A 435 19.22 -38.81 0.94
CA GLY A 435 18.15 -39.18 0.02
C GLY A 435 17.85 -38.09 -1.02
N VAL A 436 16.82 -38.32 -1.82
CA VAL A 436 16.33 -37.37 -2.82
C VAL A 436 14.93 -36.90 -2.42
N ALA A 437 14.73 -35.59 -2.40
CA ALA A 437 13.44 -34.98 -2.10
C ALA A 437 12.39 -35.36 -3.16
N ARG A 438 11.14 -35.58 -2.75
CA ARG A 438 10.02 -35.93 -3.66
C ARG A 438 9.29 -34.69 -4.18
N SER A 439 9.53 -33.55 -3.55
CA SER A 439 8.86 -32.27 -3.81
C SER A 439 8.86 -31.88 -5.28
N ARG A 440 9.95 -32.12 -6.02
CA ARG A 440 10.03 -31.75 -7.43
C ARG A 440 8.94 -32.43 -8.27
N ASP A 441 8.86 -33.75 -8.21
CA ASP A 441 7.90 -34.52 -9.01
C ASP A 441 6.45 -34.29 -8.56
N TYR A 442 6.26 -33.96 -7.28
CA TYR A 442 4.94 -33.68 -6.71
C TYR A 442 4.42 -32.28 -7.10
N TRP A 443 5.24 -31.23 -6.92
CA TRP A 443 4.79 -29.85 -7.10
C TRP A 443 4.81 -29.39 -8.55
N ARG A 444 5.69 -29.91 -9.42
CA ARG A 444 5.75 -29.49 -10.82
C ARG A 444 4.40 -29.54 -11.56
N PRO A 445 3.61 -30.63 -11.52
CA PRO A 445 2.30 -30.65 -12.17
C PRO A 445 1.30 -29.68 -11.52
N VAL A 446 1.39 -29.45 -10.20
CA VAL A 446 0.52 -28.52 -9.47
C VAL A 446 0.83 -27.07 -9.88
N ILE A 447 2.11 -26.69 -9.89
CA ILE A 447 2.56 -25.35 -10.29
C ILE A 447 2.20 -25.08 -11.75
N ALA A 448 2.43 -26.04 -12.66
CA ALA A 448 2.08 -25.88 -14.07
C ALA A 448 0.58 -25.59 -14.26
N GLU A 449 -0.29 -26.29 -13.53
CA GLU A 449 -1.73 -26.05 -13.57
C GLU A 449 -2.11 -24.69 -12.96
N ARG A 450 -1.52 -24.31 -11.82
CA ARG A 450 -1.79 -23.02 -11.18
C ARG A 450 -1.32 -21.83 -12.02
N ARG A 451 -0.19 -21.96 -12.76
CA ARG A 451 0.26 -20.94 -13.72
C ARG A 451 -0.76 -20.74 -14.85
N ARG A 452 -1.29 -21.84 -15.40
CA ARG A 452 -2.33 -21.79 -16.44
C ARG A 452 -3.61 -21.11 -15.93
N ILE A 453 -4.06 -21.47 -14.73
CA ILE A 453 -5.23 -20.85 -14.10
C ILE A 453 -4.97 -19.36 -13.84
N PHE A 454 -3.82 -19.01 -13.28
CA PHE A 454 -3.47 -17.62 -12.96
C PHE A 454 -3.54 -16.71 -14.20
N GLN A 455 -3.00 -17.18 -15.34
CA GLN A 455 -3.09 -16.44 -16.61
C GLN A 455 -4.55 -16.20 -17.03
N ALA A 456 -5.40 -17.23 -16.95
CA ALA A 456 -6.83 -17.08 -17.26
C ALA A 456 -7.55 -16.11 -16.31
N LEU A 457 -7.17 -16.08 -15.04
CA LEU A 457 -7.72 -15.13 -14.06
C LEU A 457 -7.28 -13.68 -14.32
N GLN A 458 -6.07 -13.46 -14.83
CA GLN A 458 -5.58 -12.11 -15.13
C GLN A 458 -6.38 -11.43 -16.25
N GLU A 459 -6.88 -12.22 -17.21
CA GLU A 459 -7.71 -11.73 -18.31
C GLU A 459 -9.16 -11.42 -17.87
N TRP A 460 -9.56 -11.83 -16.67
CA TRP A 460 -10.89 -11.59 -16.14
C TRP A 460 -10.98 -10.27 -15.39
N GLU A 461 -11.97 -9.45 -15.77
CA GLU A 461 -12.31 -8.20 -15.11
C GLU A 461 -13.27 -8.44 -13.93
N PRO A 462 -12.90 -8.07 -12.70
CA PRO A 462 -13.79 -8.20 -11.55
C PRO A 462 -14.95 -7.23 -11.57
N VAL A 463 -16.11 -7.68 -11.09
CA VAL A 463 -17.20 -6.79 -10.71
C VAL A 463 -16.80 -5.95 -9.48
N PRO A 464 -17.27 -4.70 -9.35
CA PRO A 464 -16.84 -3.82 -8.26
C PRO A 464 -17.39 -4.26 -6.89
N ALA A 465 -18.53 -4.94 -6.87
CA ALA A 465 -19.17 -5.43 -5.64
C ALA A 465 -20.03 -6.67 -5.89
N LEU A 466 -20.40 -7.36 -4.79
CA LEU A 466 -21.23 -8.56 -4.74
C LEU A 466 -22.27 -8.44 -3.61
N GLY A 467 -23.39 -9.14 -3.77
CA GLY A 467 -24.44 -9.23 -2.75
C GLY A 467 -25.41 -8.04 -2.69
N PRO A 468 -26.18 -7.90 -1.60
CA PRO A 468 -27.15 -6.82 -1.43
C PRO A 468 -26.49 -5.45 -1.33
N THR A 469 -27.18 -4.44 -1.84
CA THR A 469 -26.77 -3.04 -1.69
C THR A 469 -27.10 -2.55 -0.27
N PRO A 470 -26.14 -1.98 0.47
CA PRO A 470 -26.39 -1.41 1.79
C PRO A 470 -27.27 -0.15 1.68
N GLU A 471 -28.17 0.07 2.64
CA GLU A 471 -28.95 1.32 2.70
C GLU A 471 -28.05 2.56 2.87
N ALA A 472 -26.96 2.41 3.65
CA ALA A 472 -25.91 3.40 3.81
C ALA A 472 -24.59 2.75 4.20
N VAL A 473 -23.47 3.28 3.69
CA VAL A 473 -22.14 2.90 4.16
C VAL A 473 -21.80 3.74 5.39
N THR A 474 -21.76 3.10 6.56
CA THR A 474 -21.62 3.78 7.86
C THR A 474 -20.33 3.46 8.60
N GLU A 475 -19.56 2.48 8.13
CA GLU A 475 -18.30 2.08 8.76
C GLU A 475 -17.21 3.12 8.39
N PRO A 476 -16.68 3.90 9.35
CA PRO A 476 -15.84 5.05 9.03
C PRO A 476 -14.53 4.73 8.32
N LEU A 477 -13.92 3.56 8.60
CA LEU A 477 -12.67 3.18 7.95
C LEU A 477 -12.89 2.77 6.49
N THR A 478 -14.01 2.16 6.16
CA THR A 478 -14.43 1.83 4.79
C THR A 478 -14.57 3.09 3.95
N VAL A 479 -15.17 4.13 4.52
CA VAL A 479 -15.30 5.45 3.87
C VAL A 479 -13.94 6.12 3.71
N MET A 480 -13.13 6.21 4.77
CA MET A 480 -11.88 6.96 4.74
C MET A 480 -10.75 6.27 3.96
N LEU A 481 -10.55 4.98 4.20
CA LEU A 481 -9.44 4.21 3.64
C LEU A 481 -9.76 3.81 2.20
N TRP A 482 -10.90 3.14 2.00
CA TRP A 482 -11.28 2.64 0.67
C TRP A 482 -12.00 3.69 -0.20
N GLY A 483 -12.50 4.78 0.37
CA GLY A 483 -13.25 5.79 -0.39
C GLY A 483 -14.66 5.32 -0.79
N ILE A 484 -15.17 4.27 -0.15
CA ILE A 484 -16.47 3.67 -0.49
C ILE A 484 -17.55 4.38 0.30
N THR A 485 -18.37 5.17 -0.39
CA THR A 485 -19.52 5.87 0.19
C THR A 485 -20.83 5.32 -0.35
N THR A 486 -21.95 5.70 0.26
CA THR A 486 -23.29 5.36 -0.25
C THR A 486 -23.46 5.86 -1.69
N GLU A 487 -22.92 7.03 -2.02
CA GLU A 487 -22.93 7.61 -3.36
C GLU A 487 -22.13 6.75 -4.33
N THR A 488 -20.89 6.37 -3.98
CA THR A 488 -20.04 5.51 -4.83
C THR A 488 -20.71 4.16 -5.12
N VAL A 489 -21.35 3.54 -4.13
CA VAL A 489 -22.08 2.27 -4.31
C VAL A 489 -23.27 2.44 -5.25
N ASN A 490 -24.04 3.52 -5.10
CA ASN A 490 -25.16 3.81 -6.00
C ASN A 490 -24.68 4.08 -7.44
N GLU A 491 -23.54 4.75 -7.60
CA GLU A 491 -22.94 4.97 -8.92
C GLU A 491 -22.53 3.65 -9.60
N TRP A 492 -21.98 2.68 -8.86
CA TRP A 492 -21.65 1.36 -9.42
C TRP A 492 -22.88 0.57 -9.88
N LEU A 493 -24.03 0.76 -9.22
CA LEU A 493 -25.29 0.17 -9.64
C LEU A 493 -25.83 0.86 -10.89
N ASP A 494 -25.81 2.19 -10.92
CA ASP A 494 -26.23 2.98 -12.09
C ASP A 494 -25.38 2.66 -13.33
N ASP A 495 -24.07 2.43 -13.18
CA ASP A 495 -23.14 2.08 -14.27
C ASP A 495 -23.37 0.68 -14.85
N SER A 496 -24.09 -0.20 -14.13
CA SER A 496 -24.55 -1.49 -14.67
C SER A 496 -25.71 -1.34 -15.65
N ASP A 497 -26.39 -0.18 -15.64
CA ASP A 497 -27.38 0.26 -16.62
C ASP A 497 -26.68 1.20 -17.63
N ASP A 498 -26.38 0.68 -18.83
CA ASP A 498 -25.59 1.26 -19.95
C ASP A 498 -26.14 2.60 -20.55
N THR A 499 -26.58 3.57 -19.72
CA THR A 499 -27.42 4.71 -20.13
C THR A 499 -26.90 6.11 -19.76
N ARG A 500 -25.79 6.25 -19.03
CA ARG A 500 -25.11 7.56 -18.90
C ARG A 500 -23.95 7.65 -19.89
N SER A 501 -23.94 8.71 -20.69
CA SER A 501 -22.85 8.98 -21.64
C SER A 501 -21.51 8.86 -20.92
N GLY A 502 -20.65 7.91 -21.33
CA GLY A 502 -19.34 7.60 -20.76
C GLY A 502 -18.30 8.72 -20.92
N ARG A 503 -18.71 9.95 -20.61
CA ARG A 503 -17.97 11.21 -20.72
C ARG A 503 -17.81 11.91 -19.38
N VAL A 504 -18.44 11.43 -18.30
CA VAL A 504 -18.29 12.02 -16.96
C VAL A 504 -17.95 10.92 -15.98
N PHE A 505 -16.84 11.11 -15.25
CA PHE A 505 -16.42 10.28 -14.14
C PHE A 505 -16.53 11.10 -12.87
N ARG A 506 -16.99 10.46 -11.80
CA ARG A 506 -17.13 11.08 -10.47
C ARG A 506 -16.23 10.36 -9.49
N GLY A 507 -15.71 11.10 -8.54
CA GLY A 507 -14.89 10.61 -7.44
C GLY A 507 -14.89 11.63 -6.30
N VAL A 508 -13.94 11.49 -5.40
CA VAL A 508 -13.73 12.40 -4.26
C VAL A 508 -12.84 13.57 -4.69
N ALA A 509 -13.22 14.79 -4.29
CA ALA A 509 -12.44 16.01 -4.45
C ALA A 509 -11.14 15.94 -3.62
N GLY A 510 -10.04 15.49 -4.22
CA GLY A 510 -8.78 15.25 -3.52
C GLY A 510 -7.91 16.51 -3.36
N SER A 511 -7.88 17.35 -4.39
CA SER A 511 -7.12 18.61 -4.40
C SER A 511 -7.77 19.62 -5.37
N PRO A 512 -7.94 20.90 -5.00
CA PRO A 512 -8.76 21.87 -5.71
C PRO A 512 -8.11 22.37 -7.00
N GLY A 513 -8.94 23.04 -7.80
CA GLY A 513 -8.57 23.65 -9.06
C GLY A 513 -9.17 22.91 -10.25
N VAL A 514 -9.20 23.61 -11.39
CA VAL A 514 -9.76 23.10 -12.63
C VAL A 514 -8.72 23.21 -13.73
N VAL A 515 -8.44 22.10 -14.39
CA VAL A 515 -7.48 22.06 -15.49
C VAL A 515 -7.94 21.12 -16.59
N GLU A 516 -7.46 21.37 -17.80
CA GLU A 516 -7.69 20.51 -18.95
C GLU A 516 -6.36 20.01 -19.50
N GLY A 517 -6.33 18.76 -19.95
CA GLY A 517 -5.13 18.20 -20.55
C GLY A 517 -5.38 16.82 -21.17
N PRO A 518 -4.39 16.30 -21.91
CA PRO A 518 -4.44 14.95 -22.45
C PRO A 518 -4.25 13.92 -21.34
N VAL A 519 -5.02 12.84 -21.38
CA VAL A 519 -4.91 11.70 -20.46
C VAL A 519 -3.61 10.94 -20.71
N ARG A 520 -2.84 10.70 -19.65
CA ARG A 520 -1.74 9.74 -19.61
C ARG A 520 -2.06 8.66 -18.60
N ILE A 521 -2.23 7.44 -19.09
CA ILE A 521 -2.55 6.30 -18.25
C ILE A 521 -1.26 5.67 -17.71
N ILE A 522 -1.13 5.61 -16.38
CA ILE A 522 0.02 5.05 -15.67
C ILE A 522 -0.49 3.95 -14.73
N ARG A 523 -0.14 2.71 -15.00
CA ARG A 523 -0.43 1.54 -14.15
C ARG A 523 0.73 1.22 -13.22
N GLN A 524 1.94 1.47 -13.67
CA GLN A 524 3.16 1.07 -12.96
C GLN A 524 4.26 2.10 -13.17
N LEU A 525 5.23 2.07 -12.27
CA LEU A 525 6.28 3.08 -12.19
C LEU A 525 7.14 3.18 -13.45
N SER A 526 7.39 2.05 -14.14
CA SER A 526 8.14 2.02 -15.40
C SER A 526 7.48 2.77 -16.56
N GLN A 527 6.21 3.17 -16.42
CA GLN A 527 5.49 3.97 -17.41
C GLN A 527 5.62 5.48 -17.17
N LEU A 528 6.18 5.91 -16.04
CA LEU A 528 6.26 7.33 -15.67
C LEU A 528 7.04 8.17 -16.70
N ASP A 529 8.01 7.60 -17.39
CA ASP A 529 8.78 8.29 -18.44
C ASP A 529 7.91 8.71 -19.65
N SER A 530 6.73 8.13 -19.81
CA SER A 530 5.78 8.49 -20.86
C SER A 530 5.02 9.80 -20.57
N ILE A 531 5.08 10.31 -19.33
CA ILE A 531 4.41 11.55 -18.93
C ILE A 531 5.09 12.76 -19.58
N GLN A 532 4.29 13.59 -20.23
CA GLN A 532 4.71 14.87 -20.78
C GLN A 532 4.23 16.04 -19.92
N GLN A 533 4.86 17.19 -20.08
CA GLN A 533 4.47 18.40 -19.35
C GLN A 533 3.02 18.77 -19.67
N GLY A 534 2.19 18.90 -18.63
CA GLY A 534 0.78 19.25 -18.75
C GLY A 534 -0.17 18.07 -18.97
N ASP A 535 0.33 16.83 -18.95
CA ASP A 535 -0.52 15.63 -19.00
C ASP A 535 -1.40 15.52 -17.74
N ILE A 536 -2.59 14.95 -17.91
CA ILE A 536 -3.46 14.50 -16.81
C ILE A 536 -3.10 13.05 -16.51
N MET A 537 -2.47 12.79 -15.37
CA MET A 537 -2.10 11.42 -14.99
C MET A 537 -3.34 10.67 -14.50
N VAL A 538 -3.59 9.50 -15.07
CA VAL A 538 -4.69 8.59 -14.70
C VAL A 538 -4.08 7.27 -14.22
N CYS A 539 -4.28 6.91 -12.95
CA CYS A 539 -3.67 5.71 -12.36
C CYS A 539 -4.57 5.00 -11.34
N PRO A 540 -4.33 3.71 -11.00
CA PRO A 540 -5.11 3.03 -9.97
C PRO A 540 -5.03 3.76 -8.61
N ALA A 541 -3.80 4.00 -8.16
CA ALA A 541 -3.45 4.90 -7.08
C ALA A 541 -2.03 5.42 -7.32
N THR A 542 -1.62 6.43 -6.54
CA THR A 542 -0.21 6.87 -6.52
C THR A 542 0.52 6.27 -5.33
N SER A 543 1.83 6.16 -5.46
CA SER A 543 2.74 5.79 -4.37
C SER A 543 3.68 6.96 -4.08
N PRO A 544 4.25 7.08 -2.86
CA PRO A 544 5.34 8.02 -2.57
C PRO A 544 6.47 7.99 -3.59
N SER A 545 6.65 6.85 -4.26
CA SER A 545 7.59 6.66 -5.37
C SER A 545 7.34 7.46 -6.64
N TRP A 546 6.20 8.11 -6.76
CA TRP A 546 5.82 8.85 -7.94
C TRP A 546 6.10 10.36 -7.77
N ALA A 547 6.69 10.78 -6.63
CA ALA A 547 7.02 12.17 -6.32
C ALA A 547 7.58 13.00 -7.50
N PRO A 548 8.50 12.49 -8.35
CA PRO A 548 9.09 13.28 -9.43
C PRO A 548 8.12 13.68 -10.52
N VAL A 549 7.05 12.91 -10.75
CA VAL A 549 6.13 13.20 -11.86
C VAL A 549 5.13 14.28 -11.54
N PHE A 550 4.90 14.56 -10.24
CA PHE A 550 4.01 15.63 -9.82
C PHE A 550 4.50 17.01 -10.29
N SER A 551 5.79 17.20 -10.59
CA SER A 551 6.27 18.46 -11.19
C SER A 551 5.88 18.64 -12.66
N LYS A 552 5.59 17.54 -13.38
CA LYS A 552 5.31 17.53 -14.83
C LYS A 552 3.82 17.57 -15.15
N ILE A 553 3.00 16.91 -14.34
CA ILE A 553 1.57 16.74 -14.61
C ILE A 553 0.77 18.02 -14.33
N ALA A 554 -0.38 18.15 -14.99
CA ALA A 554 -1.34 19.21 -14.73
C ALA A 554 -2.35 18.83 -13.64
N ALA A 555 -2.74 17.57 -13.54
CA ALA A 555 -3.63 17.02 -12.52
C ALA A 555 -3.48 15.49 -12.40
N THR A 556 -4.06 14.94 -11.34
CA THR A 556 -4.12 13.49 -11.10
C THR A 556 -5.57 13.01 -11.02
N VAL A 557 -5.86 11.90 -11.68
CA VAL A 557 -7.10 11.14 -11.54
C VAL A 557 -6.75 9.75 -11.04
N SER A 558 -7.32 9.30 -9.93
CA SER A 558 -7.13 7.92 -9.47
C SER A 558 -8.42 7.13 -9.34
N ASP A 559 -8.35 5.83 -9.61
CA ASP A 559 -9.48 4.91 -9.41
C ASP A 559 -9.74 4.66 -7.93
N VAL A 560 -8.70 4.75 -7.11
CA VAL A 560 -8.79 4.47 -5.67
C VAL A 560 -8.28 5.64 -4.84
N GLY A 561 -8.80 5.73 -3.63
CA GLY A 561 -8.37 6.67 -2.60
C GLY A 561 -9.48 7.60 -2.14
N GLY A 562 -9.48 7.94 -0.85
CA GLY A 562 -10.29 9.01 -0.29
C GLY A 562 -9.55 10.34 -0.23
N ILE A 563 -10.17 11.34 0.40
CA ILE A 563 -9.58 12.68 0.56
C ILE A 563 -8.27 12.71 1.37
N MET A 564 -8.08 11.67 2.20
CA MET A 564 -6.87 11.44 2.98
C MET A 564 -5.90 10.45 2.35
N SER A 565 -6.17 10.00 1.12
CA SER A 565 -5.20 9.17 0.39
C SER A 565 -3.90 9.93 0.14
N HIS A 566 -2.81 9.18 0.04
CA HIS A 566 -1.50 9.71 -0.33
C HIS A 566 -1.58 10.57 -1.61
N THR A 567 -2.31 10.10 -2.64
CA THR A 567 -2.57 10.86 -3.87
C THR A 567 -3.13 12.25 -3.59
N ALA A 568 -4.16 12.34 -2.75
CA ALA A 568 -4.80 13.61 -2.40
C ALA A 568 -3.87 14.51 -1.57
N ILE A 569 -3.11 13.95 -0.62
CA ILE A 569 -2.15 14.70 0.20
C ILE A 569 -1.06 15.32 -0.69
N VAL A 570 -0.41 14.51 -1.53
CA VAL A 570 0.69 14.98 -2.38
C VAL A 570 0.21 16.03 -3.39
N CYS A 571 -0.93 15.81 -4.06
CA CYS A 571 -1.45 16.80 -5.00
C CYS A 571 -1.73 18.16 -4.32
N ARG A 572 -2.21 18.15 -3.07
CA ARG A 572 -2.41 19.38 -2.28
C ARG A 572 -1.10 20.09 -1.94
N GLU A 573 -0.04 19.35 -1.66
CA GLU A 573 1.28 19.92 -1.38
C GLU A 573 1.92 20.56 -2.63
N TYR A 574 1.74 19.93 -3.79
CA TYR A 574 2.23 20.46 -5.07
C TYR A 574 1.30 21.50 -5.71
N GLY A 575 0.09 21.70 -5.17
CA GLY A 575 -0.89 22.66 -5.68
C GLY A 575 -1.52 22.22 -7.01
N LEU A 576 -1.68 20.92 -7.23
CA LEU A 576 -2.23 20.33 -8.45
C LEU A 576 -3.67 19.87 -8.19
N PRO A 577 -4.62 20.07 -9.13
CA PRO A 577 -5.95 19.48 -9.05
C PRO A 577 -5.91 17.95 -8.99
N ALA A 578 -6.79 17.34 -8.20
CA ALA A 578 -6.92 15.89 -8.12
C ALA A 578 -8.34 15.41 -7.85
N VAL A 579 -8.74 14.36 -8.58
CA VAL A 579 -9.97 13.59 -8.33
C VAL A 579 -9.57 12.15 -8.05
N VAL A 580 -9.92 11.64 -6.87
CA VAL A 580 -9.50 10.30 -6.40
C VAL A 580 -10.72 9.41 -6.20
N GLY A 581 -10.55 8.08 -6.21
CA GLY A 581 -11.67 7.17 -5.97
C GLY A 581 -12.70 7.11 -7.09
N THR A 582 -12.30 7.32 -8.35
CA THR A 582 -13.21 7.25 -9.51
C THR A 582 -13.67 5.83 -9.86
N GLY A 583 -13.05 4.81 -9.26
CA GLY A 583 -13.36 3.38 -9.37
C GLY A 583 -12.94 2.73 -10.68
N HIS A 584 -12.97 3.43 -11.81
CA HIS A 584 -12.84 2.83 -13.15
C HIS A 584 -12.34 3.78 -14.25
N ALA A 585 -11.82 4.96 -13.93
CA ALA A 585 -11.27 5.88 -14.92
C ALA A 585 -10.08 5.26 -15.67
N VAL A 586 -9.24 4.48 -14.99
CA VAL A 586 -8.08 3.79 -15.56
C VAL A 586 -8.47 2.76 -16.63
N ALA A 587 -9.65 2.15 -16.49
CA ALA A 587 -10.20 1.17 -17.42
C ALA A 587 -10.97 1.82 -18.59
N LYS A 588 -11.69 2.92 -18.34
CA LYS A 588 -12.58 3.55 -19.34
C LYS A 588 -11.95 4.72 -20.12
N LEU A 589 -11.04 5.49 -19.52
CA LEU A 589 -10.35 6.58 -20.24
C LEU A 589 -9.31 6.02 -21.22
N LYS A 590 -9.04 6.77 -22.29
CA LYS A 590 -8.03 6.40 -23.30
C LYS A 590 -6.85 7.36 -23.25
N GLY A 591 -5.64 6.83 -23.40
CA GLY A 591 -4.43 7.64 -23.53
C GLY A 591 -4.57 8.66 -24.68
N GLY A 592 -4.16 9.90 -24.42
CA GLY A 592 -4.24 11.04 -25.34
C GLY A 592 -5.61 11.74 -25.40
N GLN A 593 -6.67 11.18 -24.80
CA GLN A 593 -7.99 11.80 -24.75
C GLN A 593 -7.96 13.08 -23.92
N ARG A 594 -8.58 14.18 -24.38
CA ARG A 594 -8.67 15.38 -23.54
C ARG A 594 -9.77 15.24 -22.50
N VAL A 595 -9.41 15.56 -21.27
CA VAL A 595 -10.33 15.64 -20.14
C VAL A 595 -10.20 16.98 -19.44
N ARG A 596 -11.30 17.41 -18.82
CA ARG A 596 -11.31 18.44 -17.78
C ARG A 596 -11.36 17.75 -16.43
N VAL A 597 -10.42 18.06 -15.56
CA VAL A 597 -10.41 17.63 -14.17
C VAL A 597 -10.83 18.80 -13.31
N ASP A 598 -11.95 18.66 -12.60
CA ASP A 598 -12.46 19.59 -11.62
C ASP A 598 -12.24 18.99 -10.23
N GLY A 599 -11.12 19.36 -9.62
CA GLY A 599 -10.71 18.88 -8.31
C GLY A 599 -11.47 19.53 -7.15
N ASP A 600 -12.23 20.60 -7.42
CA ASP A 600 -13.11 21.24 -6.44
C ASP A 600 -14.39 20.44 -6.22
N THR A 601 -14.93 19.84 -7.29
CA THR A 601 -16.20 19.10 -7.28
C THR A 601 -16.04 17.59 -7.38
N GLY A 602 -14.82 17.07 -7.61
CA GLY A 602 -14.59 15.64 -7.75
C GLY A 602 -15.04 15.07 -9.09
N VAL A 603 -15.00 15.87 -10.17
CA VAL A 603 -15.57 15.50 -11.48
C VAL A 603 -14.50 15.51 -12.57
N VAL A 604 -14.46 14.47 -13.39
CA VAL A 604 -13.65 14.40 -14.62
C VAL A 604 -14.58 14.33 -15.82
N THR A 605 -14.45 15.24 -16.77
CA THR A 605 -15.27 15.29 -17.99
C THR A 605 -14.43 15.09 -19.23
N VAL A 606 -14.75 14.10 -20.04
CA VAL A 606 -14.22 13.90 -21.39
C VAL A 606 -14.72 15.01 -22.30
N LEU A 607 -13.78 15.68 -22.98
CA LEU A 607 -14.09 16.83 -23.85
C LEU A 607 -14.26 16.44 -25.32
N ASP A 608 -13.72 15.28 -25.72
CA ASP A 608 -13.72 14.77 -27.10
C ASP A 608 -14.56 13.48 -27.25
#